data_AF-A0AA36MTC2-F1
#
_entry.id   AF-A0AA36MTC2-F1
#
_cell.length_a   1.000
_cell.length_b   1.000
_cell.length_c   1.000
_cell.angle_alpha   90.00
_cell.angle_beta   90.00
_cell.angle_gamma   90.00
#
_symmetry.space_group_name_H-M   'P 1'
#
loop_
_entity.id
_entity.type
_entity.pdbx_description
1 polymer ?
#
loop_
_entity_poly.entity_id
_entity_poly.type
_entity_poly.pdbx_seq_one_letter_code
_entity_poly.pdbx_strand_id
1 'polypeptide(L)'
;MPQLRLWAHRPLQLRGPGGTSWRGRRWRASQQLLPQLPMVLAGHPGDWDSWDGTVPPAALGNREEGDLGAFATAASLEVFLRIVYSARKLWKTDADSDLHKLCEKMAKWESLTAADGVDHPVQLLLALAAVDELPEAALDQVPLLLLLNEALARSARDELKSQGCREEPQIIAAARKRVASFLGISASSAPAAQELMTAEPPRSNVREACNAEYTLETKDFDYKTWVTARAVPWAHALCAVQQLRKLVAARGWAALEKAMERGQALELVAAMQFETEAAELLKTWLDVERPCEEDRVLATMAAQAFLHQSSRSRRTVDNGGCLTEILPDVRHGNTLRELAVDVRMAIYDERVEAKSQEWASVGAGMSFELGHAADVDGFKALCWRASHVHGLDKATFWGLWRAAKRDREKAQVFVRSANEGFVEKHCGNLR
;
A
#
# COMPACT_ATOMS: atom_id res chain seq x y z
N MET A 1 27.51 -51.37 -2.40
CA MET A 1 26.73 -50.57 -3.36
C MET A 1 25.61 -51.40 -3.94
N PRO A 2 24.35 -51.12 -3.56
CA PRO A 2 23.17 -51.41 -4.36
C PRO A 2 22.53 -50.09 -4.84
N GLN A 3 22.09 -50.08 -6.10
CA GLN A 3 21.26 -49.03 -6.68
C GLN A 3 19.84 -49.11 -6.11
N LEU A 4 19.26 -47.97 -5.73
CA LEU A 4 17.83 -47.83 -5.46
C LEU A 4 17.27 -46.70 -6.32
N ARG A 5 16.32 -47.07 -7.17
CA ARG A 5 15.49 -46.21 -8.03
C ARG A 5 14.17 -45.87 -7.34
N LEU A 6 13.64 -44.69 -7.70
CA LEU A 6 12.22 -44.25 -7.65
C LEU A 6 11.69 -44.01 -6.23
N TRP A 7 10.88 -42.99 -5.92
CA TRP A 7 9.60 -42.65 -6.56
C TRP A 7 9.40 -41.13 -6.69
N ALA A 8 9.00 -40.70 -7.87
CA ALA A 8 8.35 -39.41 -8.12
C ALA A 8 6.85 -39.58 -7.87
N HIS A 9 6.25 -38.73 -7.02
CA HIS A 9 4.80 -38.58 -6.95
C HIS A 9 4.37 -37.20 -7.45
N ARG A 10 3.37 -37.25 -8.32
CA ARG A 10 2.74 -36.17 -9.08
C ARG A 10 2.01 -35.14 -8.21
N PRO A 11 1.78 -33.93 -8.74
CA PRO A 11 0.95 -32.91 -8.12
C PRO A 11 -0.54 -33.28 -8.18
N LEU A 12 -1.27 -32.98 -7.10
CA LEU A 12 -2.73 -33.00 -7.09
C LEU A 12 -3.27 -31.93 -8.05
N GLN A 13 -3.88 -32.39 -9.15
CA GLN A 13 -4.81 -31.62 -9.94
C GLN A 13 -6.19 -31.69 -9.28
N LEU A 14 -6.73 -30.55 -8.87
CA LEU A 14 -8.17 -30.36 -8.73
C LEU A 14 -8.63 -29.45 -9.86
N ARG A 15 -9.19 -30.07 -10.92
CA ARG A 15 -10.07 -29.39 -11.87
C ARG A 15 -11.49 -29.51 -11.32
N GLY A 16 -12.11 -28.37 -11.01
CA GLY A 16 -13.56 -28.19 -10.99
C GLY A 16 -13.96 -27.25 -12.14
N PRO A 17 -15.18 -27.36 -12.69
CA PRO A 17 -15.51 -26.85 -14.02
C PRO A 17 -15.98 -25.39 -13.99
N GLY A 18 -15.64 -24.64 -15.04
CA GLY A 18 -16.42 -23.49 -15.49
C GLY A 18 -16.53 -22.30 -14.54
N GLY A 19 -15.43 -21.61 -14.29
CA GLY A 19 -15.46 -20.23 -13.80
C GLY A 19 -14.69 -19.36 -14.79
N THR A 20 -15.35 -18.40 -15.44
CA THR A 20 -14.70 -17.35 -16.22
C THR A 20 -13.88 -16.46 -15.29
N SER A 21 -12.68 -16.93 -14.93
CA SER A 21 -11.75 -16.16 -14.12
C SER A 21 -11.23 -14.99 -14.94
N TRP A 22 -11.43 -13.78 -14.44
CA TRP A 22 -10.76 -12.55 -14.88
C TRP A 22 -9.24 -12.66 -14.66
N ARG A 23 -8.55 -13.48 -15.46
CA ARG A 23 -7.09 -13.44 -15.58
C ARG A 23 -6.72 -12.55 -16.76
N GLY A 24 -6.48 -11.28 -16.42
CA GLY A 24 -5.38 -10.50 -16.97
C GLY A 24 -5.41 -10.18 -18.46
N ARG A 25 -6.12 -9.11 -18.82
CA ARG A 25 -5.55 -8.14 -19.76
C ARG A 25 -4.80 -7.11 -18.94
N ARG A 26 -3.46 -7.22 -18.96
CA ARG A 26 -2.55 -6.23 -18.35
C ARG A 26 -2.87 -4.85 -18.92
N TRP A 27 -3.45 -3.98 -18.11
CA TRP A 27 -3.40 -2.54 -18.34
C TRP A 27 -1.95 -2.10 -18.08
N ARG A 28 -1.12 -2.08 -19.12
CA ARG A 28 0.18 -1.41 -19.06
C ARG A 28 -0.09 0.09 -19.24
N ALA A 29 0.04 0.85 -18.15
CA ALA A 29 0.35 2.27 -18.27
C ALA A 29 1.84 2.38 -18.64
N SER A 30 2.12 2.76 -19.88
CA SER A 30 3.43 3.29 -20.28
C SER A 30 3.20 4.48 -21.20
N GLN A 31 3.48 5.67 -20.68
CA GLN A 31 3.55 6.98 -21.35
C GLN A 31 4.63 7.08 -22.45
N GLN A 32 5.06 5.98 -23.05
CA GLN A 32 6.06 6.01 -24.12
C GLN A 32 5.72 4.94 -25.14
N LEU A 33 5.07 5.38 -26.23
CA LEU A 33 5.18 4.88 -27.61
C LEU A 33 4.14 5.64 -28.47
N LEU A 34 4.50 6.86 -28.89
CA LEU A 34 4.09 7.35 -30.21
C LEU A 34 5.27 7.04 -31.14
N PRO A 35 5.02 6.34 -32.25
CA PRO A 35 5.02 7.08 -33.51
C PRO A 35 3.92 6.67 -34.51
N GLN A 36 3.30 7.73 -35.04
CA GLN A 36 2.80 7.94 -36.42
C GLN A 36 1.54 7.24 -36.96
N LEU A 37 0.73 8.11 -37.62
CA LEU A 37 -0.34 7.93 -38.63
C LEU A 37 -1.81 7.93 -38.13
N PRO A 38 -2.78 8.38 -38.95
CA PRO A 38 -3.06 9.79 -39.22
C PRO A 38 -4.51 10.21 -38.91
N MET A 39 -4.70 11.51 -38.79
CA MET A 39 -5.96 12.26 -38.80
C MET A 39 -6.82 11.95 -40.05
N VAL A 40 -8.12 11.61 -39.90
CA VAL A 40 -9.25 12.16 -40.69
C VAL A 40 -10.57 11.96 -39.93
N LEU A 41 -11.38 13.02 -39.99
CA LEU A 41 -12.69 13.28 -39.40
C LEU A 41 -13.86 12.48 -40.04
N ALA A 42 -14.99 12.50 -39.33
CA ALA A 42 -16.37 12.13 -39.73
C ALA A 42 -16.69 10.63 -39.71
N GLY A 43 -17.11 10.13 -38.54
CA GLY A 43 -17.60 8.75 -38.37
C GLY A 43 -19.13 8.67 -38.29
N HIS A 44 -19.72 7.84 -39.15
CA HIS A 44 -21.13 7.44 -39.15
C HIS A 44 -21.47 6.69 -37.84
N PRO A 45 -22.76 6.59 -37.43
CA PRO A 45 -23.23 5.83 -36.24
C PRO A 45 -22.82 4.34 -36.14
N GLY A 46 -21.99 3.80 -37.04
CA GLY A 46 -21.43 2.45 -36.99
C GLY A 46 -20.03 2.31 -36.35
N ASP A 47 -19.31 3.41 -36.07
CA ASP A 47 -17.91 3.33 -35.58
C ASP A 47 -17.77 3.12 -34.05
N TRP A 48 -18.88 2.92 -33.33
CA TRP A 48 -18.90 2.84 -31.86
C TRP A 48 -18.46 1.49 -31.29
N ASP A 49 -18.48 0.42 -32.06
CA ASP A 49 -17.88 -0.88 -31.67
C ASP A 49 -16.35 -0.89 -31.80
N SER A 50 -15.79 0.10 -32.51
CA SER A 50 -14.35 0.31 -32.74
C SER A 50 -13.75 1.49 -31.97
N TRP A 51 -14.51 2.13 -31.07
CA TRP A 51 -14.03 3.29 -30.32
C TRP A 51 -12.84 2.92 -29.42
N ASP A 52 -11.69 3.54 -29.66
CA ASP A 52 -10.41 3.28 -28.97
C ASP A 52 -10.26 4.03 -27.64
N GLY A 53 -11.29 4.79 -27.23
CA GLY A 53 -11.29 5.61 -26.03
C GLY A 53 -10.78 7.04 -26.23
N THR A 54 -10.56 7.49 -27.46
CA THR A 54 -10.20 8.89 -27.74
C THR A 54 -11.43 9.81 -27.74
N VAL A 55 -11.35 10.90 -26.98
CA VAL A 55 -12.41 11.92 -26.93
C VAL A 55 -12.24 12.89 -28.10
N PRO A 56 -13.26 13.14 -28.93
CA PRO A 56 -13.14 14.09 -30.05
C PRO A 56 -12.77 15.49 -29.55
N PRO A 57 -11.83 16.21 -30.20
CA PRO A 57 -11.47 17.58 -29.81
C PRO A 57 -12.65 18.55 -29.71
N ALA A 58 -13.69 18.34 -30.54
CA ALA A 58 -14.93 19.12 -30.50
C ALA A 58 -15.71 18.94 -29.18
N ALA A 59 -15.58 17.80 -28.50
CA ALA A 59 -16.15 17.54 -27.19
C ALA A 59 -15.28 18.07 -26.03
N LEU A 60 -14.02 18.40 -26.31
CA LEU A 60 -13.10 19.04 -25.36
C LEU A 60 -13.31 20.55 -25.25
N GLY A 61 -13.96 21.15 -26.25
CA GLY A 61 -14.20 22.60 -26.35
C GLY A 61 -12.90 23.38 -26.59
N ASN A 62 -12.93 24.37 -27.47
CA ASN A 62 -11.84 25.36 -27.54
C ASN A 62 -11.93 26.23 -26.28
N ARG A 63 -11.21 25.89 -25.22
CA ARG A 63 -11.15 26.71 -24.01
C ARG A 63 -9.73 27.16 -23.76
N GLU A 64 -9.53 28.46 -23.95
CA GLU A 64 -8.28 29.15 -23.65
C GLU A 64 -7.94 29.01 -22.16
N GLU A 65 -6.64 28.92 -21.85
CA GLU A 65 -6.06 28.64 -20.52
C GLU A 65 -6.41 29.64 -19.39
N GLY A 66 -7.35 30.56 -19.60
CA GLY A 66 -7.65 31.67 -18.69
C GLY A 66 -8.97 31.60 -17.92
N ASP A 67 -9.90 30.70 -18.29
CA ASP A 67 -11.24 30.66 -17.69
C ASP A 67 -11.49 29.29 -17.02
N LEU A 68 -10.87 29.11 -15.84
CA LEU A 68 -10.98 27.92 -14.99
C LEU A 68 -12.32 27.87 -14.23
N GLY A 69 -13.42 28.27 -14.86
CA GLY A 69 -14.75 28.02 -14.33
C GLY A 69 -15.06 26.52 -14.38
N ALA A 70 -15.26 25.91 -13.21
CA ALA A 70 -16.20 24.81 -12.91
C ALA A 70 -16.50 23.68 -13.94
N PHE A 71 -15.56 23.23 -14.79
CA PHE A 71 -15.86 22.18 -15.77
C PHE A 71 -14.87 21.01 -15.77
N ALA A 72 -15.40 19.79 -16.00
CA ALA A 72 -14.64 18.55 -16.11
C ALA A 72 -13.46 18.70 -17.09
N THR A 73 -12.24 18.47 -16.59
CA THR A 73 -11.04 18.47 -17.43
C THR A 73 -11.15 17.40 -18.53
N ALA A 74 -10.42 17.56 -19.64
CA ALA A 74 -10.35 16.55 -20.70
C ALA A 74 -10.10 15.12 -20.16
N ALA A 75 -9.22 15.01 -19.17
CA ALA A 75 -8.92 13.75 -18.47
C ALA A 75 -10.12 13.22 -17.67
N SER A 76 -10.88 14.10 -17.01
CA SER A 76 -12.10 13.72 -16.28
C SER A 76 -13.17 13.17 -17.24
N LEU A 77 -13.33 13.83 -18.40
CA LEU A 77 -14.26 13.41 -19.45
C LEU A 77 -13.87 12.06 -20.09
N GLU A 78 -12.58 11.83 -20.33
CA GLU A 78 -12.07 10.56 -20.84
C GLU A 78 -12.34 9.40 -19.86
N VAL A 79 -12.01 9.57 -18.57
CA VAL A 79 -12.30 8.59 -17.52
C VAL A 79 -13.79 8.29 -17.46
N PHE A 80 -14.61 9.33 -17.55
CA PHE A 80 -16.05 9.22 -17.50
C PHE A 80 -16.64 8.43 -18.68
N LEU A 81 -16.28 8.76 -19.92
CA LEU A 81 -16.79 8.05 -21.09
C LEU A 81 -16.37 6.58 -21.07
N ARG A 82 -15.16 6.29 -20.58
CA ARG A 82 -14.70 4.93 -20.32
C ARG A 82 -15.57 4.22 -19.27
N ILE A 83 -15.98 4.92 -18.20
CA ILE A 83 -16.89 4.38 -17.19
C ILE A 83 -18.24 4.05 -17.80
N VAL A 84 -18.88 4.98 -18.49
CA VAL A 84 -20.21 4.78 -19.11
C VAL A 84 -20.20 3.59 -20.07
N TYR A 85 -19.20 3.54 -20.95
CA TYR A 85 -19.11 2.49 -21.97
C TYR A 85 -18.78 1.12 -21.37
N SER A 86 -17.90 1.08 -20.37
CA SER A 86 -17.55 -0.17 -19.68
C SER A 86 -18.70 -0.67 -18.80
N ALA A 87 -19.40 0.23 -18.10
CA ALA A 87 -20.57 -0.11 -17.30
C ALA A 87 -21.68 -0.68 -18.17
N ARG A 88 -21.93 -0.12 -19.38
CA ARG A 88 -22.85 -0.71 -20.36
C ARG A 88 -22.53 -2.17 -20.68
N LYS A 89 -21.26 -2.51 -20.91
CA LYS A 89 -20.84 -3.89 -21.24
C LYS A 89 -21.00 -4.86 -20.07
N LEU A 90 -21.09 -4.34 -18.85
CA LEU A 90 -21.21 -5.11 -17.61
C LEU A 90 -22.63 -5.11 -17.05
N TRP A 91 -23.47 -4.17 -17.49
CA TRP A 91 -24.85 -4.03 -17.05
C TRP A 91 -25.67 -5.28 -17.44
N LYS A 92 -26.49 -5.78 -16.49
CA LYS A 92 -27.14 -7.11 -16.44
C LYS A 92 -26.29 -8.28 -15.94
N THR A 93 -25.21 -8.03 -15.20
CA THR A 93 -24.61 -9.13 -14.43
C THR A 93 -25.56 -9.59 -13.33
N ASP A 94 -25.72 -10.91 -13.16
CA ASP A 94 -26.56 -11.53 -12.12
C ASP A 94 -26.24 -10.99 -10.71
N ALA A 95 -27.17 -11.14 -9.76
CA ALA A 95 -26.96 -10.75 -8.36
C ALA A 95 -25.72 -11.41 -7.72
N ASP A 96 -25.28 -12.56 -8.25
CA ASP A 96 -24.07 -13.27 -7.84
C ASP A 96 -22.76 -12.77 -8.48
N SER A 97 -22.83 -11.67 -9.24
CA SER A 97 -21.69 -11.14 -9.96
C SER A 97 -20.60 -10.60 -9.05
N ASP A 98 -19.36 -10.64 -9.53
CA ASP A 98 -18.21 -10.08 -8.83
C ASP A 98 -18.39 -8.57 -8.55
N LEU A 99 -19.22 -7.86 -9.34
CA LEU A 99 -19.53 -6.45 -9.13
C LEU A 99 -20.45 -6.22 -7.93
N HIS A 100 -21.49 -7.04 -7.74
CA HIS A 100 -22.34 -6.97 -6.55
C HIS A 100 -21.54 -7.25 -5.28
N LYS A 101 -20.72 -8.32 -5.29
CA LYS A 101 -19.82 -8.65 -4.18
C LYS A 101 -18.86 -7.51 -3.86
N LEU A 102 -18.39 -6.81 -4.89
CA LEU A 102 -17.51 -5.66 -4.71
C LEU A 102 -18.24 -4.47 -4.05
N CYS A 103 -19.47 -4.17 -4.47
CA CYS A 103 -20.31 -3.16 -3.83
C CYS A 103 -20.69 -3.51 -2.38
N GLU A 104 -20.96 -4.77 -2.08
CA GLU A 104 -21.19 -5.24 -0.70
C GLU A 104 -19.96 -5.04 0.20
N LYS A 105 -18.77 -5.34 -0.32
CA LYS A 105 -17.52 -5.11 0.42
C LYS A 105 -17.27 -3.62 0.65
N MET A 106 -17.59 -2.76 -0.32
CA MET A 106 -17.53 -1.30 -0.14
C MET A 106 -18.43 -0.87 1.01
N ALA A 107 -19.68 -1.36 1.06
CA ALA A 107 -20.62 -1.04 2.13
C ALA A 107 -20.13 -1.48 3.53
N LYS A 108 -19.30 -2.53 3.61
CA LYS A 108 -18.70 -3.04 4.86
C LYS A 108 -17.39 -2.38 5.26
N TRP A 109 -16.92 -1.39 4.49
CA TRP A 109 -15.68 -0.65 4.75
C TRP A 109 -14.42 -1.53 4.74
N GLU A 110 -14.48 -2.66 4.04
CA GLU A 110 -13.29 -3.48 3.86
C GLU A 110 -12.27 -2.72 3.00
N SER A 111 -10.98 -2.86 3.31
CA SER A 111 -9.93 -2.30 2.45
C SER A 111 -9.92 -3.04 1.12
N LEU A 112 -10.41 -2.38 0.07
CA LEU A 112 -10.50 -2.95 -1.27
C LEU A 112 -9.21 -2.72 -2.03
N THR A 113 -8.43 -3.79 -2.14
CA THR A 113 -7.07 -3.74 -2.69
C THR A 113 -6.92 -4.67 -3.90
N ALA A 114 -5.75 -4.63 -4.55
CA ALA A 114 -5.44 -5.59 -5.62
C ALA A 114 -5.53 -7.06 -5.14
N ALA A 115 -5.30 -7.33 -3.86
CA ALA A 115 -5.44 -8.68 -3.31
C ALA A 115 -6.90 -9.16 -3.26
N ASP A 116 -7.86 -8.23 -3.33
CA ASP A 116 -9.30 -8.50 -3.36
C ASP A 116 -9.85 -8.57 -4.80
N GLY A 117 -8.94 -8.61 -5.79
CA GLY A 117 -9.28 -8.61 -7.22
C GLY A 117 -9.47 -7.20 -7.80
N VAL A 118 -9.19 -6.14 -7.02
CA VAL A 118 -9.33 -4.74 -7.45
C VAL A 118 -8.00 -4.23 -7.99
N ASP A 119 -7.71 -4.56 -9.25
CA ASP A 119 -6.49 -4.14 -9.94
C ASP A 119 -6.42 -2.62 -10.17
N HIS A 120 -7.56 -1.91 -10.22
CA HIS A 120 -7.60 -0.46 -10.42
C HIS A 120 -8.84 0.19 -9.76
N PRO A 121 -8.75 1.39 -9.14
CA PRO A 121 -9.90 2.01 -8.48
C PRO A 121 -11.09 2.30 -9.42
N VAL A 122 -10.84 2.41 -10.73
CA VAL A 122 -11.92 2.49 -11.75
C VAL A 122 -12.86 1.29 -11.69
N GLN A 123 -12.40 0.10 -11.31
CA GLN A 123 -13.29 -1.07 -11.17
C GLN A 123 -14.37 -0.86 -10.12
N LEU A 124 -14.07 -0.11 -9.06
CA LEU A 124 -15.04 0.26 -8.03
C LEU A 124 -16.06 1.25 -8.58
N LEU A 125 -15.62 2.23 -9.34
CA LEU A 125 -16.51 3.18 -10.05
C LEU A 125 -17.43 2.45 -11.05
N LEU A 126 -16.89 1.47 -11.76
CA LEU A 126 -17.65 0.64 -12.69
C LEU A 126 -18.70 -0.21 -11.99
N ALA A 127 -18.33 -0.84 -10.87
CA ALA A 127 -19.27 -1.61 -10.07
C ALA A 127 -20.41 -0.72 -9.56
N LEU A 128 -20.07 0.45 -9.00
CA LEU A 128 -21.05 1.44 -8.57
C LEU A 128 -21.93 1.94 -9.72
N ALA A 129 -21.42 2.05 -10.94
CA ALA A 129 -22.21 2.47 -12.09
C ALA A 129 -23.13 1.35 -12.63
N ALA A 130 -22.65 0.10 -12.66
CA ALA A 130 -23.30 -1.00 -13.37
C ALA A 130 -24.31 -1.80 -12.53
N VAL A 131 -24.21 -1.76 -11.20
CA VAL A 131 -25.11 -2.48 -10.28
C VAL A 131 -26.38 -1.67 -10.05
N ASP A 132 -27.54 -2.19 -10.47
CA ASP A 132 -28.81 -1.46 -10.35
C ASP A 132 -29.19 -1.23 -8.86
N GLU A 133 -29.21 -2.31 -8.07
CA GLU A 133 -29.50 -2.29 -6.63
C GLU A 133 -28.20 -2.24 -5.81
N LEU A 134 -27.84 -1.06 -5.31
CA LEU A 134 -26.73 -0.92 -4.37
C LEU A 134 -27.22 -1.04 -2.93
N PRO A 135 -26.43 -1.64 -2.03
CA PRO A 135 -26.61 -1.43 -0.60
C PRO A 135 -26.60 0.08 -0.32
N GLU A 136 -27.55 0.59 0.47
CA GLU A 136 -27.66 2.03 0.77
C GLU A 136 -26.31 2.60 1.25
N ALA A 137 -25.62 1.83 2.10
CA ALA A 137 -24.34 2.22 2.66
C ALA A 137 -23.17 2.27 1.66
N ALA A 138 -23.27 1.71 0.45
CA ALA A 138 -22.15 1.66 -0.50
C ALA A 138 -21.77 3.04 -1.08
N LEU A 139 -22.72 3.98 -1.06
CA LEU A 139 -22.51 5.37 -1.48
C LEU A 139 -22.41 6.33 -0.29
N ASP A 140 -22.38 5.82 0.94
CA ASP A 140 -22.11 6.62 2.12
C ASP A 140 -20.71 7.22 2.04
N GLN A 141 -20.51 8.26 2.84
CA GLN A 141 -19.29 9.05 2.82
C GLN A 141 -18.03 8.24 3.14
N VAL A 142 -18.11 7.29 4.07
CA VAL A 142 -16.95 6.51 4.51
C VAL A 142 -16.39 5.61 3.38
N PRO A 143 -17.19 4.79 2.68
CA PRO A 143 -16.72 4.04 1.51
C PRO A 143 -16.09 4.92 0.42
N LEU A 144 -16.64 6.11 0.18
CA LEU A 144 -16.08 7.06 -0.79
C LEU A 144 -14.71 7.58 -0.36
N LEU A 145 -14.54 7.91 0.92
CA LEU A 145 -13.24 8.29 1.48
C LEU A 145 -12.21 7.15 1.42
N LEU A 146 -12.65 5.90 1.63
CA LEU A 146 -11.77 4.74 1.48
C LEU A 146 -11.29 4.54 0.03
N LEU A 147 -12.18 4.76 -0.95
CA LEU A 147 -11.81 4.78 -2.36
C LEU A 147 -10.77 5.86 -2.64
N LEU A 148 -11.00 7.09 -2.18
CA LEU A 148 -10.06 8.19 -2.35
C LEU A 148 -8.71 7.84 -1.72
N ASN A 149 -8.71 7.31 -0.50
CA ASN A 149 -7.49 6.85 0.15
C ASN A 149 -6.79 5.73 -0.62
N GLU A 150 -7.51 4.84 -1.32
CA GLU A 150 -6.92 3.82 -2.24
C GLU A 150 -6.29 4.42 -3.48
N ALA A 151 -6.94 5.39 -4.10
CA ALA A 151 -6.33 6.14 -5.18
C ALA A 151 -5.05 6.89 -4.72
N LEU A 152 -5.08 7.50 -3.54
CA LEU A 152 -3.95 8.20 -2.94
C LEU A 152 -2.81 7.25 -2.56
N ALA A 153 -3.11 6.10 -1.95
CA ALA A 153 -2.11 5.10 -1.58
C ALA A 153 -1.33 4.58 -2.80
N ARG A 154 -2.02 4.32 -3.92
CA ARG A 154 -1.39 3.93 -5.19
C ARG A 154 -0.55 5.05 -5.77
N SER A 155 -1.08 6.27 -5.75
CA SER A 155 -0.38 7.49 -6.13
C SER A 155 0.92 7.69 -5.36
N ALA A 156 0.89 7.47 -4.04
CA ALA A 156 2.05 7.55 -3.16
C ALA A 156 3.08 6.46 -3.49
N ARG A 157 2.63 5.21 -3.69
CA ARG A 157 3.48 4.08 -4.09
C ARG A 157 4.23 4.35 -5.39
N ASP A 158 3.51 4.79 -6.41
CA ASP A 158 4.08 4.99 -7.75
C ASP A 158 5.09 6.15 -7.74
N GLU A 159 4.82 7.18 -6.95
CA GLU A 159 5.75 8.30 -6.76
C GLU A 159 7.03 7.89 -6.01
N LEU A 160 6.92 7.08 -4.95
CA LEU A 160 8.11 6.56 -4.25
C LEU A 160 8.96 5.66 -5.17
N LYS A 161 8.31 4.87 -6.02
CA LYS A 161 9.00 4.06 -7.03
C LYS A 161 9.68 4.90 -8.10
N SER A 162 9.05 5.98 -8.57
CA SER A 162 9.66 6.87 -9.55
C SER A 162 10.88 7.62 -9.00
N GLN A 163 10.96 7.77 -7.66
CA GLN A 163 12.12 8.31 -6.95
C GLN A 163 13.25 7.28 -6.73
N GLY A 164 13.15 6.10 -7.32
CA GLY A 164 14.19 5.07 -7.28
C GLY A 164 14.06 4.04 -6.16
N CYS A 165 13.02 4.11 -5.33
CA CYS A 165 12.76 3.08 -4.32
C CYS A 165 12.20 1.83 -5.00
N ARG A 166 13.00 0.76 -5.09
CA ARG A 166 12.60 -0.48 -5.80
C ARG A 166 12.10 -1.57 -4.86
N GLU A 167 12.67 -1.62 -3.66
CA GLU A 167 12.37 -2.66 -2.68
C GLU A 167 11.40 -2.14 -1.61
N GLU A 168 10.58 -3.05 -1.06
CA GLU A 168 9.58 -2.71 -0.05
C GLU A 168 10.16 -1.99 1.18
N PRO A 169 11.31 -2.41 1.75
CA PRO A 169 11.92 -1.67 2.87
C PRO A 169 12.31 -0.23 2.51
N GLN A 170 12.81 -0.01 1.29
CA GLN A 170 13.18 1.34 0.81
C GLN A 170 11.94 2.24 0.68
N ILE A 171 10.86 1.68 0.12
CA ILE A 171 9.58 2.39 -0.03
C ILE A 171 9.01 2.75 1.36
N ILE A 172 9.03 1.82 2.31
CA ILE A 172 8.57 2.05 3.69
C ILE A 172 9.40 3.14 4.38
N ALA A 173 10.73 3.08 4.28
CA ALA A 173 11.62 4.09 4.87
C ALA A 173 11.40 5.48 4.26
N ALA A 174 11.29 5.56 2.93
CA ALA A 174 11.04 6.82 2.23
C ALA A 174 9.65 7.41 2.56
N ALA A 175 8.61 6.56 2.64
CA ALA A 175 7.27 6.96 3.06
C ALA A 175 7.28 7.54 4.49
N ARG A 176 7.88 6.82 5.44
CA ARG A 176 8.00 7.27 6.84
C ARG A 176 8.75 8.58 6.94
N LYS A 177 9.88 8.73 6.22
CA LYS A 177 10.65 9.97 6.19
C LYS A 177 9.80 11.15 5.69
N ARG A 178 9.02 10.95 4.63
CA ARG A 178 8.12 12.00 4.10
C ARG A 178 7.07 12.40 5.13
N VAL A 179 6.44 11.42 5.76
CA VAL A 179 5.40 11.64 6.76
C VAL A 179 5.96 12.33 8.00
N ALA A 180 7.13 11.88 8.48
CA ALA A 180 7.83 12.53 9.57
C ALA A 180 8.11 14.01 9.26
N SER A 181 8.55 14.31 8.03
CA SER A 181 8.83 15.70 7.57
C SER A 181 7.63 16.62 7.73
N PHE A 182 6.47 16.27 7.17
CA PHE A 182 5.31 17.16 7.21
C PHE A 182 4.55 17.14 8.55
N LEU A 183 4.85 16.18 9.44
CA LEU A 183 4.36 16.15 10.81
C LEU A 183 5.32 16.83 11.80
N GLY A 184 6.43 17.41 11.32
CA GLY A 184 7.45 18.02 12.17
C GLY A 184 8.13 17.02 13.11
N ILE A 185 8.06 15.73 12.80
CA ILE A 185 8.66 14.65 13.57
C ILE A 185 10.11 14.49 13.13
N SER A 186 11.01 14.71 14.07
CA SER A 186 12.44 14.49 13.89
C SER A 186 12.95 13.42 14.86
N ALA A 187 14.20 13.02 14.68
CA ALA A 187 14.89 12.16 15.63
C ALA A 187 14.83 12.72 17.06
N SER A 188 14.96 14.03 17.28
CA SER A 188 14.91 14.61 18.63
C SER A 188 13.50 14.58 19.25
N SER A 189 12.45 14.44 18.44
CA SER A 189 11.06 14.35 18.91
C SER A 189 10.60 12.93 19.26
N ALA A 190 11.42 11.91 18.97
CA ALA A 190 11.15 10.52 19.31
C ALA A 190 11.98 10.08 20.53
N PRO A 191 11.48 9.16 21.37
CA PRO A 191 12.25 8.59 22.48
C PRO A 191 13.59 8.02 22.03
N ALA A 192 14.62 8.20 22.86
CA ALA A 192 15.93 7.58 22.63
C ALA A 192 15.92 6.12 23.08
N ALA A 193 16.74 5.28 22.43
CA ALA A 193 17.07 3.97 22.99
C ALA A 193 17.87 4.17 24.28
N GLN A 194 17.73 3.24 25.22
CA GLN A 194 18.50 3.27 26.47
C GLN A 194 19.98 3.01 26.19
N GLU A 195 20.85 3.34 27.13
CA GLU A 195 22.28 2.99 27.03
C GLU A 195 22.50 1.49 26.80
N LEU A 196 23.65 1.13 26.21
CA LEU A 196 23.93 -0.21 25.69
C LEU A 196 23.66 -1.35 26.69
N MET A 197 23.99 -1.14 27.97
CA MET A 197 23.85 -2.11 29.06
C MET A 197 22.47 -2.13 29.72
N THR A 198 21.61 -1.16 29.40
CA THR A 198 20.33 -0.94 30.07
C THR A 198 19.21 -1.57 29.26
N ALA A 199 18.31 -2.30 29.92
CA ALA A 199 17.15 -2.89 29.25
C ALA A 199 16.23 -1.79 28.70
N GLU A 200 15.66 -2.01 27.50
CA GLU A 200 14.65 -1.10 26.97
C GLU A 200 13.37 -1.16 27.83
N PRO A 201 12.67 -0.02 28.00
CA PRO A 201 11.39 0.03 28.69
C PRO A 201 10.31 -0.77 27.93
N PRO A 202 9.20 -1.14 28.60
CA PRO A 202 8.05 -1.75 27.93
C PRO A 202 7.55 -0.89 26.76
N ARG A 203 7.20 -1.54 25.65
CA ARG A 203 6.76 -0.86 24.42
C ARG A 203 5.55 0.06 24.63
N SER A 204 4.65 -0.28 25.56
CA SER A 204 3.52 0.56 25.96
C SER A 204 3.96 1.91 26.51
N ASN A 205 5.00 1.93 27.35
CA ASN A 205 5.51 3.15 27.98
C ASN A 205 6.19 4.05 26.96
N VAL A 206 6.91 3.46 25.99
CA VAL A 206 7.49 4.22 24.88
C VAL A 206 6.40 4.81 24.00
N ARG A 207 5.35 4.03 23.70
CA ARG A 207 4.19 4.52 22.92
C ARG A 207 3.53 5.71 23.62
N GLU A 208 3.36 5.63 24.95
CA GLU A 208 2.84 6.74 25.73
C GLU A 208 3.74 7.99 25.66
N ALA A 209 5.06 7.82 25.72
CA ALA A 209 6.02 8.91 25.56
C ALA A 209 6.03 9.53 24.14
N CYS A 210 5.54 8.81 23.13
CA CYS A 210 5.39 9.29 21.76
C CYS A 210 4.16 10.20 21.54
N ASN A 211 3.30 10.40 22.56
CA ASN A 211 2.07 11.19 22.47
C ASN A 211 2.26 12.72 22.39
N ALA A 212 3.50 13.19 22.20
CA ALA A 212 3.77 14.61 21.99
C ALA A 212 2.97 15.18 20.80
N GLU A 213 2.61 16.45 20.85
CA GLU A 213 1.94 17.13 19.74
C GLU A 213 2.80 17.10 18.46
N TYR A 214 2.15 17.21 17.30
CA TYR A 214 2.80 17.30 15.99
C TYR A 214 2.55 18.69 15.38
N THR A 215 3.40 19.09 14.43
CA THR A 215 3.27 20.35 13.71
C THR A 215 3.10 20.06 12.23
N LEU A 216 2.11 20.67 11.58
CA LEU A 216 1.92 20.49 10.14
C LEU A 216 2.83 21.44 9.36
N GLU A 217 3.80 20.87 8.68
CA GLU A 217 4.81 21.58 7.89
C GLU A 217 4.60 21.30 6.40
N THR A 218 4.50 22.33 5.57
CA THR A 218 4.31 22.16 4.10
C THR A 218 5.57 22.41 3.29
N LYS A 219 6.67 22.81 3.96
CA LYS A 219 7.91 23.25 3.29
C LYS A 219 8.56 22.16 2.45
N ASP A 220 8.72 20.96 3.00
CA ASP A 220 9.39 19.85 2.32
C ASP A 220 8.41 18.99 1.50
N PHE A 221 7.13 19.03 1.84
CA PHE A 221 6.06 18.33 1.16
C PHE A 221 4.73 19.05 1.38
N ASP A 222 4.23 19.70 0.34
CA ASP A 222 2.91 20.33 0.35
C ASP A 222 1.82 19.25 0.20
N TYR A 223 1.47 18.64 1.33
CA TYR A 223 0.45 17.60 1.39
C TYR A 223 -0.92 18.10 0.93
N LYS A 224 -1.23 19.40 1.07
CA LYS A 224 -2.53 19.97 0.67
C LYS A 224 -2.66 19.93 -0.84
N THR A 225 -1.69 20.53 -1.54
CA THR A 225 -1.65 20.52 -3.00
C THR A 225 -1.57 19.09 -3.54
N TRP A 226 -0.77 18.23 -2.90
CA TRP A 226 -0.65 16.83 -3.32
C TRP A 226 -1.97 16.05 -3.21
N VAL A 227 -2.65 16.12 -2.05
CA VAL A 227 -3.92 15.41 -1.86
C VAL A 227 -4.97 15.95 -2.81
N THR A 228 -5.16 17.27 -2.89
CA THR A 228 -6.17 17.89 -3.76
C THR A 228 -5.92 17.51 -5.22
N ALA A 229 -4.69 17.66 -5.73
CA ALA A 229 -4.37 17.33 -7.12
C ALA A 229 -4.63 15.86 -7.47
N ARG A 230 -4.43 14.94 -6.52
CA ARG A 230 -4.62 13.50 -6.75
C ARG A 230 -6.04 13.03 -6.47
N ALA A 231 -6.77 13.63 -5.53
CA ALA A 231 -8.12 13.23 -5.13
C ALA A 231 -9.20 13.83 -6.04
N VAL A 232 -9.02 15.07 -6.52
CA VAL A 232 -10.01 15.78 -7.37
C VAL A 232 -10.48 14.97 -8.58
N PRO A 233 -9.61 14.33 -9.39
CA PRO A 233 -10.06 13.55 -10.53
C PRO A 233 -11.01 12.40 -10.14
N TRP A 234 -10.74 11.75 -9.01
CA TRP A 234 -11.61 10.71 -8.47
C TRP A 234 -12.89 11.29 -7.89
N ALA A 235 -12.82 12.52 -7.38
CA ALA A 235 -13.99 13.24 -6.91
C ALA A 235 -14.99 13.52 -8.03
N HIS A 236 -14.49 14.03 -9.16
CA HIS A 236 -15.31 14.17 -10.35
C HIS A 236 -15.85 12.83 -10.84
N ALA A 237 -15.03 11.78 -10.84
CA ALA A 237 -15.43 10.49 -11.35
C ALA A 237 -16.60 9.87 -10.54
N LEU A 238 -16.60 9.94 -9.20
CA LEU A 238 -17.76 9.44 -8.45
C LEU A 238 -18.99 10.31 -8.61
N CYS A 239 -18.86 11.63 -8.67
CA CYS A 239 -20.02 12.47 -8.97
C CYS A 239 -20.62 12.10 -10.33
N ALA A 240 -19.77 11.78 -11.30
CA ALA A 240 -20.22 11.32 -12.61
C ALA A 240 -20.96 9.99 -12.51
N VAL A 241 -20.45 9.05 -11.70
CA VAL A 241 -21.13 7.79 -11.39
C VAL A 241 -22.48 8.05 -10.71
N GLN A 242 -22.55 8.94 -9.72
CA GLN A 242 -23.80 9.28 -9.03
C GLN A 242 -24.83 9.89 -9.98
N GLN A 243 -24.42 10.78 -10.89
CA GLN A 243 -25.33 11.35 -11.89
C GLN A 243 -25.76 10.32 -12.93
N LEU A 244 -24.83 9.48 -13.40
CA LEU A 244 -25.15 8.36 -14.29
C LEU A 244 -26.20 7.44 -13.65
N ARG A 245 -26.03 7.10 -12.37
CA ARG A 245 -27.02 6.30 -11.62
C ARG A 245 -28.38 6.98 -11.56
N LYS A 246 -28.45 8.28 -11.28
CA LYS A 246 -29.71 9.05 -11.29
C LYS A 246 -30.38 9.02 -12.67
N LEU A 247 -29.60 9.22 -13.74
CA LEU A 247 -30.08 9.18 -15.12
C LEU A 247 -30.59 7.78 -15.50
N VAL A 248 -29.85 6.74 -15.13
CA VAL A 248 -30.23 5.34 -15.34
C VAL A 248 -31.50 5.01 -14.55
N ALA A 249 -31.61 5.42 -13.30
CA ALA A 249 -32.82 5.19 -12.50
C ALA A 249 -34.06 5.88 -13.12
N ALA A 250 -33.89 7.07 -13.70
CA ALA A 250 -34.98 7.82 -14.31
C ALA A 250 -35.39 7.32 -15.71
N ARG A 251 -34.43 6.86 -16.53
CA ARG A 251 -34.66 6.56 -17.96
C ARG A 251 -34.47 5.10 -18.34
N GLY A 252 -33.77 4.34 -17.50
CA GLY A 252 -33.22 3.03 -17.84
C GLY A 252 -32.01 3.14 -18.78
N TRP A 253 -31.10 2.19 -18.65
CA TRP A 253 -29.93 2.09 -19.52
C TRP A 253 -30.27 1.92 -21.01
N ALA A 254 -31.36 1.22 -21.36
CA ALA A 254 -31.76 1.05 -22.76
C ALA A 254 -32.11 2.39 -23.43
N ALA A 255 -32.70 3.33 -22.69
CA ALA A 255 -32.97 4.68 -23.21
C ALA A 255 -31.67 5.50 -23.31
N LEU A 256 -30.76 5.33 -22.34
CA LEU A 256 -29.44 5.96 -22.34
C LEU A 256 -28.63 5.51 -23.57
N GLU A 257 -28.62 4.21 -23.85
CA GLU A 257 -27.97 3.59 -25.00
C GLU A 257 -28.50 4.15 -26.32
N LYS A 258 -29.83 4.18 -26.46
CA LYS A 258 -30.47 4.75 -27.66
C LYS A 258 -30.15 6.24 -27.85
N ALA A 259 -29.99 7.00 -26.77
CA ALA A 259 -29.57 8.40 -26.84
C ALA A 259 -28.11 8.53 -27.29
N MET A 260 -27.21 7.67 -26.77
CA MET A 260 -25.81 7.61 -27.20
C MET A 260 -25.68 7.27 -28.69
N GLU A 261 -26.41 6.25 -29.17
CA GLU A 261 -26.41 5.83 -30.58
C GLU A 261 -26.90 6.92 -31.55
N ARG A 262 -27.75 7.82 -31.06
CA ARG A 262 -28.25 8.98 -31.81
C ARG A 262 -27.29 10.18 -31.80
N GLY A 263 -26.11 10.04 -31.21
CA GLY A 263 -25.14 11.13 -31.11
C GLY A 263 -25.48 12.16 -30.02
N GLN A 264 -26.43 11.86 -29.12
CA GLN A 264 -26.78 12.73 -27.98
C GLN A 264 -25.80 12.55 -26.80
N ALA A 265 -24.61 12.01 -27.06
CA ALA A 265 -23.57 11.82 -26.05
C ALA A 265 -23.16 13.15 -25.39
N LEU A 266 -23.20 14.26 -26.12
CA LEU A 266 -22.90 15.59 -25.58
C LEU A 266 -23.97 16.07 -24.58
N GLU A 267 -25.25 15.76 -24.80
CA GLU A 267 -26.32 16.06 -23.85
C GLU A 267 -26.20 15.21 -22.58
N LEU A 268 -25.77 13.96 -22.73
CA LEU A 268 -25.43 13.07 -21.62
C LEU A 268 -24.23 13.59 -20.81
N VAL A 269 -23.17 14.00 -21.49
CA VAL A 269 -22.01 14.64 -20.86
C VAL A 269 -22.44 15.91 -20.13
N ALA A 270 -23.24 16.78 -20.75
CA ALA A 270 -23.76 18.00 -20.14
C ALA A 270 -24.66 17.71 -18.92
N ALA A 271 -25.54 16.69 -19.01
CA ALA A 271 -26.39 16.27 -17.88
C ALA A 271 -25.58 15.65 -16.72
N MET A 272 -24.33 15.25 -16.98
CA MET A 272 -23.40 14.71 -16.00
C MET A 272 -22.27 15.68 -15.65
N GLN A 273 -22.31 16.92 -16.17
CA GLN A 273 -21.46 18.00 -15.68
C GLN A 273 -21.97 18.46 -14.30
N PHE A 274 -21.04 18.82 -13.43
CA PHE A 274 -21.35 19.37 -12.11
C PHE A 274 -20.98 20.85 -12.14
N GLU A 275 -21.88 21.71 -11.67
CA GLU A 275 -21.62 23.14 -11.51
C GLU A 275 -20.67 23.43 -10.34
N THR A 276 -20.48 22.45 -9.45
CA THR A 276 -19.64 22.59 -8.26
C THR A 276 -18.17 22.53 -8.65
N GLU A 277 -17.39 23.49 -8.15
CA GLU A 277 -15.94 23.47 -8.31
C GLU A 277 -15.34 22.24 -7.62
N ALA A 278 -14.32 21.65 -8.26
CA ALA A 278 -13.61 20.47 -7.80
C ALA A 278 -13.19 20.50 -6.30
N ALA A 279 -12.74 21.68 -5.85
CA ALA A 279 -12.31 21.89 -4.48
C ALA A 279 -13.48 21.82 -3.49
N GLU A 280 -14.64 22.39 -3.86
CA GLU A 280 -15.85 22.37 -3.05
C GLU A 280 -16.48 20.96 -2.99
N LEU A 281 -16.37 20.19 -4.07
CA LEU A 281 -16.73 18.77 -4.07
C LEU A 281 -15.93 17.97 -3.05
N LEU A 282 -14.60 18.11 -3.08
CA LEU A 282 -13.72 17.40 -2.16
C LEU A 282 -14.03 17.79 -0.71
N LYS A 283 -14.21 19.08 -0.42
CA LYS A 283 -14.60 19.55 0.92
C LYS A 283 -15.93 18.94 1.39
N THR A 284 -16.93 18.93 0.52
CA THR A 284 -18.24 18.35 0.81
C THR A 284 -18.11 16.88 1.22
N TRP A 285 -17.26 16.12 0.53
CA TRP A 285 -17.07 14.71 0.86
C TRP A 285 -16.19 14.45 2.08
N LEU A 286 -15.23 15.34 2.34
CA LEU A 286 -14.42 15.25 3.54
C LEU A 286 -15.22 15.57 4.82
N ASP A 287 -16.44 16.10 4.69
CA ASP A 287 -17.32 16.44 5.82
C ASP A 287 -16.66 17.36 6.85
N VAL A 288 -15.82 18.27 6.38
CA VAL A 288 -15.06 19.11 7.28
C VAL A 288 -15.99 20.19 7.82
N GLU A 289 -16.57 19.96 9.01
CA GLU A 289 -17.48 20.90 9.68
C GLU A 289 -16.80 22.25 9.95
N ARG A 290 -15.49 22.24 10.26
CA ARG A 290 -14.73 23.43 10.64
C ARG A 290 -13.53 23.62 9.72
N PRO A 291 -13.36 24.80 9.09
CA PRO A 291 -12.22 25.05 8.19
C PRO A 291 -10.85 24.77 8.81
N CYS A 292 -10.69 24.92 10.13
CA CYS A 292 -9.43 24.61 10.83
C CYS A 292 -9.07 23.12 10.86
N GLU A 293 -10.02 22.22 10.55
CA GLU A 293 -9.80 20.78 10.50
C GLU A 293 -9.40 20.28 9.11
N GLU A 294 -9.59 21.08 8.06
CA GLU A 294 -9.31 20.70 6.68
C GLU A 294 -7.84 20.27 6.53
N ASP A 295 -6.92 21.08 7.03
CA ASP A 295 -5.48 20.79 7.03
C ASP A 295 -5.15 19.46 7.71
N ARG A 296 -5.78 19.18 8.85
CA ARG A 296 -5.59 17.94 9.57
C ARG A 296 -6.12 16.76 8.76
N VAL A 297 -7.31 16.86 8.17
CA VAL A 297 -7.90 15.77 7.38
C VAL A 297 -7.04 15.48 6.15
N LEU A 298 -6.62 16.51 5.40
CA LEU A 298 -5.72 16.36 4.25
C LEU A 298 -4.37 15.75 4.65
N ALA A 299 -3.78 16.21 5.77
CA ALA A 299 -2.56 15.62 6.31
C ALA A 299 -2.76 14.15 6.71
N THR A 300 -3.94 13.81 7.23
CA THR A 300 -4.31 12.42 7.60
C THR A 300 -4.44 11.53 6.38
N MET A 301 -5.09 12.00 5.31
CA MET A 301 -5.17 11.27 4.04
C MET A 301 -3.77 11.04 3.45
N ALA A 302 -2.92 12.06 3.44
CA ALA A 302 -1.54 11.94 2.99
C ALA A 302 -0.75 10.94 3.85
N ALA A 303 -0.85 11.04 5.18
CA ALA A 303 -0.17 10.14 6.10
C ALA A 303 -0.60 8.68 5.89
N GLN A 304 -1.91 8.42 5.82
CA GLN A 304 -2.42 7.09 5.53
C GLN A 304 -1.96 6.57 4.16
N ALA A 305 -2.00 7.42 3.13
CA ALA A 305 -1.58 7.04 1.78
C ALA A 305 -0.10 6.64 1.71
N PHE A 306 0.80 7.35 2.39
CA PHE A 306 2.23 7.02 2.41
C PHE A 306 2.54 5.82 3.33
N LEU A 307 2.04 5.83 4.57
CA LEU A 307 2.32 4.76 5.54
C LEU A 307 1.66 3.42 5.14
N HIS A 308 0.51 3.49 4.47
CA HIS A 308 -0.25 2.32 4.03
C HIS A 308 -0.36 2.25 2.50
N GLN A 309 0.74 2.52 1.79
CA GLN A 309 0.79 2.54 0.31
C GLN A 309 0.59 1.16 -0.38
N SER A 310 0.60 0.06 0.38
CA SER A 310 0.49 -1.30 -0.15
C SER A 310 -0.81 -1.97 0.27
N SER A 311 -1.31 -2.88 -0.58
CA SER A 311 -2.47 -3.71 -0.24
C SER A 311 -2.29 -4.46 1.08
N ARG A 312 -1.09 -5.00 1.32
CA ARG A 312 -0.78 -5.73 2.54
C ARG A 312 -0.83 -4.83 3.78
N SER A 313 -0.30 -3.61 3.71
CA SER A 313 -0.29 -2.67 4.84
C SER A 313 -1.63 -2.00 5.14
N ARG A 314 -2.65 -2.21 4.29
CA ARG A 314 -4.02 -1.70 4.47
C ARG A 314 -5.04 -2.74 4.93
N ARG A 315 -4.68 -4.02 4.85
CA ARG A 315 -5.58 -5.13 5.21
C ARG A 315 -5.34 -5.56 6.64
N THR A 316 -6.40 -6.09 7.25
CA THR A 316 -6.30 -6.74 8.55
C THR A 316 -5.59 -8.08 8.44
N VAL A 317 -5.06 -8.60 9.54
CA VAL A 317 -4.41 -9.93 9.59
C VAL A 317 -5.36 -11.02 9.11
N ASP A 318 -6.65 -10.94 9.48
CA ASP A 318 -7.69 -11.88 9.04
C ASP A 318 -7.85 -11.90 7.51
N ASN A 319 -7.51 -10.79 6.86
CA ASN A 319 -7.52 -10.63 5.42
C ASN A 319 -6.09 -10.64 4.83
N GLY A 320 -5.13 -11.31 5.47
CA GLY A 320 -3.76 -11.48 4.95
C GLY A 320 -2.96 -10.18 4.85
N GLY A 321 -3.30 -9.18 5.66
CA GLY A 321 -2.57 -7.92 5.78
C GLY A 321 -1.72 -7.81 7.03
N CYS A 322 -1.36 -6.57 7.40
CA CYS A 322 -0.50 -6.25 8.53
C CYS A 322 -1.23 -5.53 9.68
N LEU A 323 -2.49 -5.13 9.51
CA LEU A 323 -3.23 -4.37 10.51
C LEU A 323 -3.99 -5.30 11.47
N THR A 324 -4.07 -4.94 12.74
CA THR A 324 -4.96 -5.64 13.69
C THR A 324 -6.41 -5.21 13.50
N GLU A 325 -6.62 -3.94 13.16
CA GLU A 325 -7.93 -3.32 12.94
C GLU A 325 -7.96 -2.62 11.57
N ILE A 326 -9.15 -2.31 11.07
CA ILE A 326 -9.27 -1.53 9.83
C ILE A 326 -8.67 -0.13 10.01
N LEU A 327 -8.29 0.52 8.89
CA LEU A 327 -7.79 1.89 8.98
C LEU A 327 -8.86 2.82 9.56
N PRO A 328 -8.50 3.64 10.56
CA PRO A 328 -9.43 4.59 11.16
C PRO A 328 -9.83 5.68 10.16
N ASP A 329 -11.00 6.28 10.39
CA ASP A 329 -11.50 7.39 9.58
C ASP A 329 -10.53 8.58 9.65
N VAL A 330 -10.19 9.14 8.48
CA VAL A 330 -9.30 10.30 8.35
C VAL A 330 -9.88 11.57 9.00
N ARG A 331 -11.20 11.62 9.16
CA ARG A 331 -11.93 12.71 9.79
C ARG A 331 -11.85 12.67 11.31
N HIS A 332 -11.54 11.53 11.92
CA HIS A 332 -11.42 11.46 13.38
C HIS A 332 -10.18 12.22 13.87
N GLY A 333 -10.37 13.11 14.85
CA GLY A 333 -9.31 13.98 15.41
C GLY A 333 -8.06 13.22 15.87
N ASN A 334 -8.25 12.03 16.45
CA ASN A 334 -7.16 11.21 16.97
C ASN A 334 -6.38 10.44 15.90
N THR A 335 -6.91 10.28 14.68
CA THR A 335 -6.26 9.44 13.66
C THR A 335 -4.88 9.95 13.30
N LEU A 336 -4.71 11.26 13.07
CA LEU A 336 -3.40 11.80 12.74
C LEU A 336 -2.41 11.71 13.90
N ARG A 337 -2.92 11.83 15.14
CA ARG A 337 -2.12 11.70 16.35
C ARG A 337 -1.59 10.28 16.52
N GLU A 338 -2.42 9.27 16.30
CA GLU A 338 -1.97 7.86 16.32
C GLU A 338 -0.95 7.57 15.21
N LEU A 339 -1.13 8.11 14.00
CA LEU A 339 -0.15 7.98 12.93
C LEU A 339 1.18 8.68 13.29
N ALA A 340 1.13 9.84 13.95
CA ALA A 340 2.33 10.53 14.45
C ALA A 340 3.05 9.70 15.52
N VAL A 341 2.31 9.06 16.43
CA VAL A 341 2.84 8.12 17.42
C VAL A 341 3.53 6.94 16.72
N ASP A 342 2.89 6.34 15.72
CA ASP A 342 3.45 5.21 14.98
C ASP A 342 4.75 5.59 14.24
N VAL A 343 4.83 6.80 13.68
CA VAL A 343 6.05 7.32 13.06
C VAL A 343 7.18 7.50 14.09
N ARG A 344 6.90 8.04 15.28
CA ARG A 344 7.89 8.15 16.37
C ARG A 344 8.33 6.78 16.90
N MET A 345 7.39 5.85 17.03
CA MET A 345 7.69 4.46 17.40
C MET A 345 8.60 3.80 16.38
N ALA A 346 8.41 4.04 15.08
CA ALA A 346 9.30 3.52 14.04
C ALA A 346 10.72 4.10 14.17
N ILE A 347 10.86 5.39 14.45
CA ILE A 347 12.18 6.02 14.70
C ILE A 347 12.84 5.42 15.95
N TYR A 348 12.06 5.16 17.01
CA TYR A 348 12.57 4.48 18.21
C TYR A 348 13.02 3.04 17.89
N ASP A 349 12.24 2.28 17.12
CA ASP A 349 12.59 0.91 16.73
C ASP A 349 13.91 0.87 15.95
N GLU A 350 14.14 1.82 15.04
CA GLU A 350 15.42 1.96 14.32
C GLU A 350 16.61 2.17 15.28
N ARG A 351 16.41 2.91 16.38
CA ARG A 351 17.44 3.14 17.40
C ARG A 351 17.70 1.90 18.25
N VAL A 352 16.65 1.18 18.63
CA VAL A 352 16.77 -0.08 19.37
C VAL A 352 17.47 -1.13 18.52
N GLU A 353 17.19 -1.17 17.22
CA GLU A 353 17.91 -2.04 16.28
C GLU A 353 19.39 -1.64 16.20
N ALA A 354 19.72 -0.35 16.03
CA ALA A 354 21.10 0.13 16.02
C ALA A 354 21.85 -0.22 17.32
N LYS A 355 21.22 0.00 18.47
CA LYS A 355 21.73 -0.41 19.79
C LYS A 355 21.98 -1.92 19.86
N SER A 356 21.03 -2.72 19.39
CA SER A 356 21.14 -4.18 19.40
C SER A 356 22.30 -4.67 18.53
N GLN A 357 22.55 -4.01 17.40
CA GLN A 357 23.70 -4.27 16.53
C GLN A 357 25.03 -3.86 17.19
N GLU A 358 25.06 -2.70 17.85
CA GLU A 358 26.22 -2.25 18.63
C GLU A 358 26.53 -3.22 19.78
N TRP A 359 25.50 -3.65 20.52
CA TRP A 359 25.64 -4.60 21.61
C TRP A 359 26.20 -5.93 21.13
N ALA A 360 25.69 -6.44 20.01
CA ALA A 360 26.21 -7.65 19.38
C ALA A 360 27.69 -7.49 18.95
N SER A 361 28.10 -6.30 18.51
CA SER A 361 29.48 -5.99 18.15
C SER A 361 30.40 -5.95 19.37
N VAL A 362 29.99 -5.26 20.45
CA VAL A 362 30.76 -5.16 21.71
C VAL A 362 30.88 -6.53 22.38
N GLY A 363 29.78 -7.29 22.48
CA GLY A 363 29.81 -8.65 23.02
C GLY A 363 30.74 -9.58 22.25
N ALA A 364 30.78 -9.46 20.92
CA ALA A 364 31.70 -10.21 20.09
C ALA A 364 33.16 -9.75 20.27
N GLY A 365 33.39 -8.45 20.43
CA GLY A 365 34.71 -7.87 20.72
C GLY A 365 35.27 -8.32 22.07
N MET A 366 34.48 -8.21 23.14
CA MET A 366 34.88 -8.66 24.48
C MET A 366 35.16 -10.16 24.51
N SER A 367 34.30 -10.97 23.89
CA SER A 367 34.51 -12.43 23.81
C SER A 367 35.74 -12.78 22.96
N PHE A 368 36.01 -12.00 21.91
CA PHE A 368 37.25 -12.13 21.13
C PHE A 368 38.49 -11.83 21.99
N GLU A 369 38.54 -10.71 22.70
CA GLU A 369 39.69 -10.34 23.52
C GLU A 369 39.92 -11.34 24.66
N LEU A 370 38.85 -11.75 25.36
CA LEU A 370 38.92 -12.79 26.39
C LEU A 370 39.44 -14.12 25.82
N GLY A 371 38.91 -14.54 24.67
CA GLY A 371 39.38 -15.76 24.00
C GLY A 371 40.81 -15.65 23.45
N HIS A 372 41.22 -14.47 23.01
CA HIS A 372 42.56 -14.22 22.49
C HIS A 372 43.60 -14.24 23.61
N ALA A 373 43.30 -13.58 24.73
CA ALA A 373 44.17 -13.48 25.91
C ALA A 373 44.22 -14.77 26.75
N ALA A 374 43.15 -15.57 26.77
CA ALA A 374 43.13 -16.85 27.46
C ALA A 374 44.17 -17.81 26.88
N ASP A 375 44.75 -18.68 27.70
CA ASP A 375 45.46 -19.86 27.21
C ASP A 375 44.47 -20.91 26.66
N VAL A 376 44.97 -22.08 26.25
CA VAL A 376 44.12 -23.12 25.64
C VAL A 376 43.07 -23.65 26.62
N ASP A 377 43.42 -23.83 27.90
CA ASP A 377 42.51 -24.33 28.93
C ASP A 377 41.48 -23.27 29.33
N GLY A 378 41.89 -22.01 29.48
CA GLY A 378 40.98 -20.88 29.67
C GLY A 378 40.03 -20.69 28.49
N PHE A 379 40.52 -20.83 27.26
CA PHE A 379 39.70 -20.78 26.05
C PHE A 379 38.69 -21.92 25.99
N LYS A 380 39.09 -23.13 26.38
CA LYS A 380 38.20 -24.29 26.53
C LYS A 380 37.12 -24.01 27.56
N ALA A 381 37.46 -23.45 28.73
CA ALA A 381 36.46 -23.08 29.73
C ALA A 381 35.44 -22.07 29.20
N LEU A 382 35.88 -21.09 28.39
CA LEU A 382 35.00 -20.12 27.73
C LEU A 382 34.02 -20.80 26.75
N CYS A 383 34.49 -21.78 25.96
CA CYS A 383 33.66 -22.54 25.02
C CYS A 383 32.63 -23.44 25.73
N TRP A 384 32.94 -23.97 26.91
CA TRP A 384 32.10 -24.92 27.65
C TRP A 384 31.12 -24.28 28.64
N ARG A 385 31.10 -22.94 28.78
CA ARG A 385 30.13 -22.25 29.66
C ARG A 385 28.66 -22.60 29.38
N ALA A 386 28.33 -22.99 28.14
CA ALA A 386 26.99 -23.41 27.73
C ALA A 386 26.90 -24.92 27.43
N SER A 387 27.82 -25.74 27.95
CA SER A 387 28.03 -27.17 27.64
C SER A 387 28.44 -27.46 26.18
N HIS A 388 28.05 -26.63 25.22
CA HIS A 388 28.39 -26.71 23.80
C HIS A 388 28.48 -25.29 23.22
N VAL A 389 29.38 -25.03 22.27
CA VAL A 389 29.51 -23.68 21.69
C VAL A 389 28.25 -23.19 20.99
N HIS A 390 27.38 -24.08 20.48
CA HIS A 390 26.06 -23.69 19.94
C HIS A 390 25.04 -23.23 20.99
N GLY A 391 25.31 -23.45 22.28
CA GLY A 391 24.52 -22.90 23.38
C GLY A 391 24.93 -21.47 23.77
N LEU A 392 26.00 -20.94 23.16
CA LEU A 392 26.43 -19.56 23.37
C LEU A 392 25.53 -18.61 22.58
N ASP A 393 25.35 -17.39 23.09
CA ASP A 393 24.73 -16.33 22.31
C ASP A 393 25.57 -16.00 21.07
N LYS A 394 24.92 -15.38 20.08
CA LYS A 394 25.54 -15.06 18.77
C LYS A 394 26.83 -14.26 18.93
N ALA A 395 26.87 -13.29 19.83
CA ALA A 395 28.03 -12.42 20.00
C ALA A 395 29.22 -13.21 20.57
N THR A 396 28.98 -14.00 21.61
CA THR A 396 30.01 -14.84 22.25
C THR A 396 30.54 -15.92 21.30
N PHE A 397 29.64 -16.61 20.57
CA PHE A 397 30.03 -17.60 19.57
C PHE A 397 30.98 -17.01 18.51
N TRP A 398 30.61 -15.88 17.90
CA TRP A 398 31.43 -15.27 16.84
C TRP A 398 32.72 -14.65 17.36
N GLY A 399 32.71 -14.08 18.56
CA GLY A 399 33.91 -13.58 19.22
C GLY A 399 34.95 -14.67 19.48
N LEU A 400 34.52 -15.78 20.09
CA LEU A 400 35.38 -16.93 20.35
C LEU A 400 35.86 -17.61 19.06
N TRP A 401 35.00 -17.73 18.04
CA TRP A 401 35.40 -18.24 16.73
C TRP A 401 36.50 -17.39 16.09
N ARG A 402 36.37 -16.06 16.17
CA ARG A 402 37.38 -15.13 15.65
C ARG A 402 38.71 -15.25 16.41
N ALA A 403 38.68 -15.46 17.72
CA ALA A 403 39.88 -15.68 18.53
C ALA A 403 40.55 -17.02 18.18
N ALA A 404 39.76 -18.08 18.06
CA ALA A 404 40.21 -19.40 17.64
C ALA A 404 40.90 -19.39 16.27
N LYS A 405 40.43 -18.60 15.30
CA LYS A 405 41.09 -18.51 13.98
C LYS A 405 42.55 -18.04 14.02
N ARG A 406 42.98 -17.36 15.10
CA ARG A 406 44.34 -16.85 15.25
C ARG A 406 45.28 -17.84 15.96
N ASP A 407 44.77 -18.96 16.43
CA ASP A 407 45.49 -19.94 17.22
C ASP A 407 45.02 -21.36 16.88
N ARG A 408 45.92 -22.17 16.32
CA ARG A 408 45.59 -23.50 15.80
C ARG A 408 45.05 -24.44 16.89
N GLU A 409 45.52 -24.33 18.13
CA GLU A 409 45.10 -25.20 19.23
C GLU A 409 43.70 -24.80 19.71
N LYS A 410 43.45 -23.49 19.85
CA LYS A 410 42.11 -22.96 20.15
C LYS A 410 41.10 -23.28 19.04
N ALA A 411 41.52 -23.25 17.77
CA ALA A 411 40.68 -23.70 16.64
C ALA A 411 40.24 -25.16 16.79
N GLN A 412 41.17 -26.05 17.19
CA GLN A 412 40.83 -27.46 17.44
C GLN A 412 39.87 -27.61 18.62
N VAL A 413 40.07 -26.85 19.71
CA VAL A 413 39.16 -26.83 20.86
C VAL A 413 37.76 -26.38 20.45
N PHE A 414 37.65 -25.27 19.71
CA PHE A 414 36.37 -24.73 19.26
C PHE A 414 35.64 -25.70 18.32
N VAL A 415 36.35 -26.27 17.33
CA VAL A 415 35.77 -27.24 16.39
C VAL A 415 35.36 -28.53 17.09
N ARG A 416 36.18 -29.03 18.03
CA ARG A 416 35.81 -30.20 18.84
C ARG A 416 34.55 -29.92 19.65
N SER A 417 34.48 -28.76 20.30
CA SER A 417 33.28 -28.34 21.04
C SER A 417 32.06 -28.26 20.13
N ALA A 418 32.19 -27.67 18.94
CA ALA A 418 31.09 -27.50 17.99
C ALA A 418 30.54 -28.82 17.42
N ASN A 419 31.35 -29.88 17.45
CA ASN A 419 31.00 -31.18 16.88
C ASN A 419 30.84 -32.27 17.94
N GLU A 420 30.88 -31.93 19.23
CA GLU A 420 30.88 -32.92 20.32
C GLU A 420 29.62 -33.79 20.29
N GLY A 421 28.44 -33.19 20.10
CA GLY A 421 27.18 -33.94 19.96
C GLY A 421 27.10 -34.80 18.69
N PHE A 422 27.77 -34.42 17.60
CA PHE A 422 27.84 -35.25 16.39
C PHE A 422 28.75 -36.46 16.61
N VAL A 423 29.91 -36.26 17.24
CA VAL A 423 30.87 -37.32 17.55
C VAL A 423 30.28 -38.31 18.57
N GLU A 424 29.60 -37.82 19.61
CA GLU A 424 28.94 -38.68 20.60
C GLU A 424 27.84 -39.53 19.95
N LYS A 425 27.01 -38.91 19.10
CA LYS A 425 25.88 -39.58 18.43
C LYS A 425 26.28 -40.56 17.33
N HIS A 426 27.36 -40.29 16.59
CA HIS A 426 27.70 -41.04 15.38
C HIS A 426 29.01 -41.83 15.46
N CYS A 427 29.90 -41.48 16.40
CA CYS A 427 31.19 -42.15 16.58
C CYS A 427 31.30 -42.88 17.93
N GLY A 428 30.31 -42.75 18.83
CA GLY A 428 30.29 -43.38 20.16
C GLY A 428 30.28 -44.92 20.18
N ASN A 429 30.04 -45.57 19.04
CA ASN A 429 30.03 -47.04 18.91
C ASN A 429 31.32 -47.64 18.29
N LEU A 430 32.40 -46.87 18.17
CA LEU A 430 33.72 -47.38 17.73
C LEU A 430 34.68 -47.58 18.91
N ARG A 431 34.24 -48.31 19.95
CA ARG A 431 35.12 -48.83 20.99
C ARG A 431 35.25 -50.34 20.89
#